data_AF-A0A149THY9-F1
#
_entry.id   AF-A0A149THY9-F1
#
_cell.length_a   1.000
_cell.length_b   1.000
_cell.length_c   1.000
_cell.angle_alpha   90.00
_cell.angle_beta   90.00
_cell.angle_gamma   90.00
#
_symmetry.space_group_name_H-M   'P 1'
#
loop_
_entity.id
_entity.type
_entity.pdbx_description
1 polymer ?
#
loop_
_entity_poly.entity_id
_entity_poly.type
_entity_poly.pdbx_seq_one_letter_code
_entity_poly.pdbx_strand_id
1 'polypeptide(L)'
;MSTSITPDTQSLIQELMAAMQSGSLSSGTGSATGAGQSSGTQNSQEEAKLAEVFQELMALLKQGNQEGSTSPGSDTASPAISPAAGSSASATPATGSTSSATPASSGTSSPAATAVTSGTSGVSAGDGPNTTTITNTSNHDEKIGQFLNGGSTTQPTAEIDLKPGQTGTLKYENGQGGYDAEADSSGNFQSTASRLEFYADAKGVNNDDVSYIDGRNASIKVSDGNGKTAGDSQSIASDAPSNAVTKDAAGRATVTGWYDGSTQDMKDGGAYMESKLGTGNAYIHPDDDRNATSSNPMTMAQDTSQHYTADFGDA
;
A
#
# COMPACT_ATOMS: atom_id res chain seq x y z
N MET A 1 20.59 -17.44 -18.75
CA MET A 1 20.26 -16.13 -18.11
C MET A 1 19.02 -16.36 -17.29
N SER A 2 19.03 -16.08 -16.00
CA SER A 2 17.85 -16.21 -15.15
C SER A 2 16.92 -15.02 -15.40
N THR A 3 15.72 -15.29 -15.88
CA THR A 3 14.63 -14.31 -15.89
C THR A 3 14.01 -14.28 -14.50
N SER A 4 14.26 -13.22 -13.73
CA SER A 4 13.61 -13.02 -12.43
C SER A 4 12.11 -12.80 -12.63
N ILE A 5 11.30 -13.61 -11.97
CA ILE A 5 9.89 -13.29 -11.69
C ILE A 5 9.91 -11.97 -10.90
N THR A 6 9.12 -10.97 -11.30
CA THR A 6 9.10 -9.67 -10.61
C THR A 6 8.58 -9.82 -9.19
N PRO A 7 8.98 -8.96 -8.23
CA PRO A 7 8.46 -9.01 -6.85
C PRO A 7 6.92 -9.06 -6.82
N ASP A 8 6.28 -8.22 -7.64
CA ASP A 8 4.81 -8.14 -7.79
C ASP A 8 4.17 -9.48 -8.17
N THR A 9 4.82 -10.26 -9.04
CA THR A 9 4.32 -11.60 -9.42
C THR A 9 4.61 -12.67 -8.38
N GLN A 10 5.55 -12.47 -7.45
CA GLN A 10 5.69 -13.35 -6.28
C GLN A 10 4.68 -13.03 -5.19
N SER A 11 4.39 -11.75 -4.94
CA SER A 11 3.39 -11.32 -3.96
C SER A 11 1.99 -11.85 -4.32
N LEU A 12 1.54 -11.63 -5.56
CA LEU A 12 0.28 -12.19 -6.10
C LEU A 12 0.21 -13.72 -6.03
N ILE A 13 1.34 -14.42 -6.17
CA ILE A 13 1.39 -15.89 -6.05
C ILE A 13 1.29 -16.32 -4.58
N GLN A 14 1.91 -15.59 -3.63
CA GLN A 14 1.78 -15.88 -2.20
C GLN A 14 0.38 -15.60 -1.67
N GLU A 15 -0.22 -14.47 -2.06
CA GLU A 15 -1.58 -14.07 -1.70
C GLU A 15 -2.62 -15.09 -2.22
N LEU A 16 -2.47 -15.53 -3.47
CA LEU A 16 -3.30 -16.59 -4.05
C LEU A 16 -3.09 -17.95 -3.35
N MET A 17 -1.87 -18.29 -2.95
CA MET A 17 -1.60 -19.51 -2.17
C MET A 17 -2.20 -19.45 -0.75
N ALA A 18 -2.18 -18.28 -0.10
CA ALA A 18 -2.80 -18.07 1.20
C ALA A 18 -4.32 -18.25 1.13
N ALA A 19 -4.97 -17.63 0.12
CA ALA A 19 -6.40 -17.77 -0.14
C ALA A 19 -6.83 -19.23 -0.46
N MET A 20 -5.95 -20.03 -1.08
CA MET A 20 -6.22 -21.44 -1.32
C MET A 20 -6.02 -22.33 -0.08
N GLN A 21 -5.11 -21.98 0.83
CA GLN A 21 -4.88 -22.75 2.07
C GLN A 21 -5.97 -22.51 3.12
N SER A 22 -6.55 -21.31 3.20
CA SER A 22 -7.71 -21.01 4.04
C SER A 22 -9.01 -21.68 3.57
N GLY A 23 -9.05 -22.21 2.33
CA GLY A 23 -10.19 -22.94 1.77
C GLY A 23 -10.39 -24.38 2.29
N SER A 24 -9.52 -24.88 3.18
CA SER A 24 -9.54 -26.28 3.62
C SER A 24 -9.83 -26.42 5.12
N LEU A 25 -10.85 -27.24 5.44
CA LEU A 25 -11.23 -27.78 6.76
C LEU A 25 -12.07 -26.90 7.71
N SER A 26 -13.40 -27.03 7.59
CA SER A 26 -14.23 -27.38 8.76
C SER A 26 -15.51 -28.12 8.35
N SER A 27 -15.44 -29.46 8.35
CA SER A 27 -16.62 -30.33 8.29
C SER A 27 -16.45 -31.53 9.24
N GLY A 28 -16.64 -31.28 10.53
CA GLY A 28 -16.68 -32.31 11.57
C GLY A 28 -16.77 -31.68 12.98
N THR A 29 -17.54 -32.21 13.93
CA THR A 29 -18.43 -33.38 13.89
C THR A 29 -19.66 -33.14 14.78
N GLY A 30 -20.86 -33.33 14.22
CA GLY A 30 -22.14 -33.29 14.95
C GLY A 30 -22.87 -34.61 14.75
N SER A 31 -23.09 -35.37 15.83
CA SER A 31 -23.68 -36.71 15.76
C SER A 31 -25.21 -36.66 15.71
N ALA A 32 -25.80 -37.06 14.58
CA ALA A 32 -27.22 -37.41 14.48
C ALA A 32 -27.46 -38.43 13.36
N THR A 33 -28.15 -39.51 13.68
CA THR A 33 -28.52 -40.59 12.75
C THR A 33 -29.71 -40.21 11.86
N GLY A 34 -29.57 -40.30 10.54
CA GLY A 34 -30.69 -40.18 9.58
C GLY A 34 -30.23 -40.40 8.13
N ALA A 35 -30.94 -41.25 7.38
CA ALA A 35 -30.57 -41.63 6.01
C ALA A 35 -31.12 -40.66 4.95
N GLY A 36 -30.34 -40.33 3.90
CA GLY A 36 -30.80 -39.42 2.84
C GLY A 36 -29.81 -39.06 1.71
N GLN A 37 -29.49 -40.02 0.85
CA GLN A 37 -29.38 -39.89 -0.62
C GLN A 37 -28.68 -38.65 -1.28
N SER A 38 -27.50 -38.89 -1.87
CA SER A 38 -27.04 -38.42 -3.21
C SER A 38 -26.86 -36.93 -3.55
N SER A 39 -25.60 -36.43 -3.53
CA SER A 39 -25.13 -35.30 -4.39
C SER A 39 -23.59 -35.18 -4.57
N GLY A 40 -22.85 -36.29 -4.53
CA GLY A 40 -21.38 -36.28 -4.34
C GLY A 40 -20.46 -36.17 -5.58
N THR A 41 -20.95 -35.85 -6.78
CA THR A 41 -20.18 -36.04 -8.04
C THR A 41 -20.09 -34.80 -8.95
N GLN A 42 -20.68 -33.66 -8.58
CA GLN A 42 -20.63 -32.44 -9.41
C GLN A 42 -19.51 -31.47 -9.00
N ASN A 43 -19.30 -31.19 -7.71
CA ASN A 43 -18.23 -30.28 -7.25
C ASN A 43 -16.82 -30.70 -7.73
N SER A 44 -16.51 -31.99 -7.69
CA SER A 44 -15.20 -32.51 -8.11
C SER A 44 -14.91 -32.35 -9.60
N GLN A 45 -15.93 -32.09 -10.44
CA GLN A 45 -15.75 -31.75 -11.85
C GLN A 45 -15.56 -30.25 -12.08
N GLU A 46 -16.06 -29.38 -11.21
CA GLU A 46 -15.84 -27.93 -11.31
C GLU A 46 -14.46 -27.54 -10.75
N GLU A 47 -14.04 -28.14 -9.64
CA GLU A 47 -12.68 -28.00 -9.11
C GLU A 47 -11.61 -28.52 -10.10
N ALA A 48 -11.87 -29.68 -10.73
CA ALA A 48 -10.96 -30.23 -11.75
C ALA A 48 -10.87 -29.33 -12.99
N LYS A 49 -11.98 -28.77 -13.47
CA LYS A 49 -12.00 -27.82 -14.60
C LYS A 49 -11.30 -26.50 -14.25
N LEU A 50 -11.45 -26.01 -13.03
CA LEU A 50 -10.77 -24.79 -12.59
C LEU A 50 -9.25 -25.00 -12.52
N ALA A 51 -8.80 -26.18 -12.04
CA ALA A 51 -7.40 -26.57 -12.06
C ALA A 51 -6.84 -26.78 -13.49
N GLU A 52 -7.65 -27.31 -14.41
CA GLU A 52 -7.28 -27.50 -15.82
C GLU A 52 -7.12 -26.16 -16.55
N VAL A 53 -8.08 -25.23 -16.41
CA VAL A 53 -8.00 -23.85 -16.92
C VAL A 53 -6.82 -23.09 -16.32
N PHE A 54 -6.52 -23.30 -15.04
CA PHE A 54 -5.35 -22.67 -14.39
C PHE A 54 -4.02 -23.21 -14.93
N GLN A 55 -3.91 -24.51 -15.20
CA GLN A 55 -2.72 -25.08 -15.85
C GLN A 55 -2.59 -24.62 -17.31
N GLU A 56 -3.68 -24.48 -18.04
CA GLU A 56 -3.68 -23.94 -19.41
C GLU A 56 -3.25 -22.46 -19.44
N LEU A 57 -3.72 -21.64 -18.49
CA LEU A 57 -3.28 -20.25 -18.32
C LEU A 57 -1.78 -20.17 -17.97
N MET A 58 -1.29 -21.03 -17.06
CA MET A 58 0.13 -21.10 -16.70
C MET A 58 1.02 -21.66 -17.82
N ALA A 59 0.48 -22.48 -18.73
CA ALA A 59 1.16 -22.89 -19.94
C ALA A 59 1.24 -21.74 -20.95
N LEU A 60 0.15 -21.00 -21.14
CA LEU A 60 0.08 -19.85 -22.05
C LEU A 60 1.05 -18.72 -21.63
N LEU A 61 1.11 -18.42 -20.33
CA LEU A 61 2.08 -17.49 -19.73
C LEU A 61 3.54 -17.91 -19.92
N LYS A 62 3.82 -19.22 -19.99
CA LYS A 62 5.17 -19.75 -20.29
C LYS A 62 5.48 -19.74 -21.79
N GLN A 63 4.47 -19.91 -22.64
CA GLN A 63 4.63 -19.99 -24.09
C GLN A 63 4.73 -18.62 -24.77
N GLY A 64 4.10 -17.57 -24.21
CA GLY A 64 4.17 -16.20 -24.72
C GLY A 64 5.56 -15.54 -24.68
N ASN A 65 6.57 -16.20 -24.12
CA ASN A 65 7.94 -15.67 -23.95
C ASN A 65 8.98 -16.24 -24.95
N GLN A 66 8.58 -16.97 -25.99
CA GLN A 66 9.49 -17.46 -27.05
C GLN A 66 8.95 -17.35 -28.48
N GLU A 67 8.83 -16.13 -29.00
CA GLU A 67 8.79 -15.78 -30.43
C GLU A 67 8.88 -14.23 -30.53
N GLY A 68 9.73 -13.58 -31.32
CA GLY A 68 10.90 -14.01 -32.09
C GLY A 68 11.60 -12.76 -32.67
N SER A 69 12.90 -12.59 -32.44
CA SER A 69 13.65 -11.42 -32.95
C SER A 69 14.09 -11.63 -34.39
N THR A 70 13.94 -10.63 -35.27
CA THR A 70 14.61 -10.58 -36.58
C THR A 70 15.41 -9.29 -36.78
N SER A 71 16.73 -9.41 -36.71
CA SER A 71 17.71 -8.46 -37.24
C SER A 71 18.18 -8.93 -38.63
N PRO A 72 18.69 -8.04 -39.50
CA PRO A 72 20.15 -7.97 -39.69
C PRO A 72 20.66 -6.51 -39.75
N GLY A 73 21.82 -6.16 -39.19
CA GLY A 73 23.17 -6.30 -39.80
C GLY A 73 23.55 -4.99 -40.55
N SER A 74 24.78 -4.46 -40.58
CA SER A 74 26.11 -4.91 -40.08
C SER A 74 27.11 -3.74 -40.13
N ASP A 75 28.16 -3.78 -39.29
CA ASP A 75 29.51 -3.18 -39.41
C ASP A 75 29.74 -1.73 -39.88
N THR A 76 30.49 -0.93 -39.08
CA THR A 76 31.90 -0.53 -39.38
C THR A 76 32.49 0.40 -38.29
N ALA A 77 33.80 0.71 -38.40
CA ALA A 77 34.67 1.16 -37.30
C ALA A 77 34.70 2.67 -36.98
N SER A 78 35.26 2.97 -35.79
CA SER A 78 35.73 4.27 -35.26
C SER A 78 36.92 4.87 -36.04
N PRO A 79 37.53 6.03 -35.69
CA PRO A 79 37.09 7.15 -34.81
C PRO A 79 37.35 8.58 -35.41
N ALA A 80 36.84 9.68 -34.80
CA ALA A 80 37.40 11.04 -35.00
C ALA A 80 36.98 12.13 -33.95
N ILE A 81 37.93 12.50 -33.08
CA ILE A 81 38.31 13.84 -32.56
C ILE A 81 37.29 15.01 -32.40
N SER A 82 37.30 15.63 -31.21
CA SER A 82 36.91 17.03 -30.88
C SER A 82 37.87 18.07 -31.54
N PRO A 83 37.76 19.42 -31.36
CA PRO A 83 36.88 20.27 -30.51
C PRO A 83 36.12 21.33 -31.37
N ALA A 84 35.68 22.54 -30.98
CA ALA A 84 35.88 23.41 -29.80
C ALA A 84 34.74 24.44 -29.60
N ALA A 85 34.89 25.33 -28.61
CA ALA A 85 33.97 26.44 -28.30
C ALA A 85 34.28 27.74 -29.09
N GLY A 86 33.32 28.68 -29.15
CA GLY A 86 33.50 29.99 -29.76
C GLY A 86 32.38 30.98 -29.42
N SER A 87 32.52 31.72 -28.32
CA SER A 87 31.60 32.79 -27.93
C SER A 87 31.73 34.00 -28.86
N SER A 88 30.61 34.67 -29.18
CA SER A 88 30.56 36.12 -29.43
C SER A 88 29.13 36.64 -29.30
N ALA A 89 28.94 37.66 -28.46
CA ALA A 89 27.70 38.41 -28.33
C ALA A 89 27.71 39.64 -29.24
N SER A 90 26.53 40.15 -29.64
CA SER A 90 26.23 41.59 -29.64
C SER A 90 24.75 41.90 -29.99
N ALA A 91 24.31 43.08 -29.56
CA ALA A 91 23.20 43.89 -30.10
C ALA A 91 21.72 43.47 -29.88
N THR A 92 21.15 44.00 -28.79
CA THR A 92 19.84 44.70 -28.76
C THR A 92 19.79 45.89 -29.76
N PRO A 93 18.66 46.59 -30.03
CA PRO A 93 17.33 46.61 -29.36
C PRO A 93 16.18 46.22 -30.35
N ALA A 94 14.87 46.51 -30.21
CA ALA A 94 14.08 47.39 -29.34
C ALA A 94 12.59 46.96 -29.20
N THR A 95 11.78 47.79 -28.53
CA THR A 95 10.31 48.09 -28.70
C THR A 95 9.39 47.09 -29.45
N GLY A 96 8.18 46.77 -28.98
CA GLY A 96 7.46 47.27 -27.80
C GLY A 96 5.93 47.11 -27.93
N SER A 97 5.23 47.32 -26.81
CA SER A 97 3.81 47.72 -26.72
C SER A 97 2.68 46.72 -27.09
N THR A 98 1.99 46.31 -26.03
CA THR A 98 0.52 46.39 -25.83
C THR A 98 -0.49 45.61 -26.69
N SER A 99 -1.19 44.72 -25.98
CA SER A 99 -2.66 44.65 -25.86
C SER A 99 -3.51 43.86 -26.87
N SER A 100 -4.27 42.93 -26.25
CA SER A 100 -5.67 42.57 -26.53
C SER A 100 -6.08 42.12 -27.95
N ALA A 101 -6.59 40.88 -28.03
CA ALA A 101 -8.01 40.68 -28.35
C ALA A 101 -8.49 39.28 -27.92
N THR A 102 -9.63 39.23 -27.22
CA THR A 102 -10.46 38.03 -27.09
C THR A 102 -11.16 37.75 -28.41
N PRO A 103 -11.40 36.46 -28.75
CA PRO A 103 -12.66 36.11 -29.41
C PRO A 103 -13.38 34.99 -28.66
N ALA A 104 -14.68 35.19 -28.44
CA ALA A 104 -15.59 34.13 -28.05
C ALA A 104 -16.15 33.42 -29.29
N SER A 105 -16.41 32.11 -29.21
CA SER A 105 -17.64 31.54 -29.77
C SER A 105 -17.91 30.09 -29.32
N SER A 106 -19.15 29.86 -28.86
CA SER A 106 -19.99 28.66 -29.08
C SER A 106 -19.36 27.26 -29.23
N GLY A 107 -19.35 26.52 -28.11
CA GLY A 107 -20.15 25.30 -27.89
C GLY A 107 -20.33 24.22 -28.96
N THR A 108 -20.03 22.98 -28.56
CA THR A 108 -20.73 21.74 -28.95
C THR A 108 -20.77 20.76 -27.76
N SER A 109 -21.79 19.91 -27.74
CA SER A 109 -22.12 19.00 -26.63
C SER A 109 -21.35 17.67 -26.65
N SER A 110 -21.39 16.94 -25.52
CA SER A 110 -21.07 15.50 -25.32
C SER A 110 -19.73 15.22 -24.60
N PRO A 111 -19.64 14.17 -23.75
CA PRO A 111 -20.68 13.52 -22.93
C PRO A 111 -20.50 13.86 -21.44
N ALA A 112 -21.39 13.37 -20.58
CA ALA A 112 -21.17 13.44 -19.13
C ALA A 112 -19.98 12.56 -18.75
N ALA A 113 -18.84 13.17 -18.45
CA ALA A 113 -17.83 12.51 -17.64
C ALA A 113 -18.42 12.29 -16.25
N THR A 114 -18.46 11.04 -15.79
CA THR A 114 -18.66 10.74 -14.37
C THR A 114 -17.58 11.50 -13.61
N ALA A 115 -17.97 12.48 -12.83
CA ALA A 115 -17.04 13.14 -11.94
C ALA A 115 -16.53 12.08 -10.97
N VAL A 116 -15.24 11.76 -11.05
CA VAL A 116 -14.54 11.22 -9.89
C VAL A 116 -14.63 12.32 -8.85
N THR A 117 -15.46 12.11 -7.84
CA THR A 117 -15.50 12.97 -6.66
C THR A 117 -14.19 12.75 -5.91
N SER A 118 -13.14 13.48 -6.28
CA SER A 118 -12.00 13.67 -5.37
C SER A 118 -12.59 14.15 -4.05
N GLY A 119 -12.42 13.34 -3.01
CA GLY A 119 -13.14 13.49 -1.75
C GLY A 119 -13.03 14.90 -1.20
N THR A 120 -14.13 15.46 -0.71
CA THR A 120 -14.09 16.72 0.03
C THR A 120 -13.26 16.53 1.29
N SER A 121 -12.06 17.12 1.30
CA SER A 121 -11.23 17.33 2.50
C SER A 121 -12.10 17.70 3.70
N GLY A 122 -12.03 16.86 4.73
CA GLY A 122 -12.91 16.91 5.90
C GLY A 122 -12.59 15.79 6.87
N VAL A 123 -13.37 15.68 7.94
CA VAL A 123 -13.16 14.67 9.00
C VAL A 123 -13.82 13.32 8.71
N SER A 124 -14.39 13.08 7.53
CA SER A 124 -14.80 11.72 7.16
C SER A 124 -14.87 11.55 5.65
N ALA A 125 -14.39 10.40 5.19
CA ALA A 125 -14.41 9.98 3.79
C ALA A 125 -14.49 8.45 3.70
N GLY A 126 -14.67 7.94 2.48
CA GLY A 126 -14.91 6.52 2.22
C GLY A 126 -16.36 6.08 2.48
N ASP A 127 -16.66 4.86 2.08
CA ASP A 127 -17.99 4.24 2.11
C ASP A 127 -17.89 2.81 2.67
N GLY A 128 -18.98 2.32 3.27
CA GLY A 128 -19.08 0.96 3.81
C GLY A 128 -19.36 0.88 5.32
N PRO A 129 -19.54 -0.34 5.86
CA PRO A 129 -19.88 -0.57 7.26
C PRO A 129 -18.66 -0.56 8.19
N ASN A 130 -17.46 -0.89 7.67
CA ASN A 130 -16.23 -0.88 8.47
C ASN A 130 -15.69 0.54 8.56
N THR A 131 -15.17 0.92 9.72
CA THR A 131 -14.74 2.29 9.99
C THR A 131 -13.49 2.34 10.84
N THR A 132 -12.51 3.15 10.43
CA THR A 132 -11.36 3.53 11.25
C THR A 132 -11.56 4.97 11.71
N THR A 133 -11.75 5.17 13.02
CA THR A 133 -11.84 6.51 13.63
C THR A 133 -10.45 6.95 14.08
N ILE A 134 -9.84 7.87 13.33
CA ILE A 134 -8.44 8.29 13.47
C ILE A 134 -8.37 9.61 14.23
N THR A 135 -7.54 9.69 15.27
CA THR A 135 -7.21 10.93 15.97
C THR A 135 -5.79 11.33 15.65
N ASN A 136 -5.60 12.57 15.17
CA ASN A 136 -4.29 13.19 15.10
C ASN A 136 -3.83 13.53 16.53
N THR A 137 -2.70 12.94 16.92
CA THR A 137 -2.02 13.15 18.20
C THR A 137 -0.65 13.82 18.04
N SER A 138 -0.23 14.12 16.81
CA SER A 138 1.00 14.87 16.54
C SER A 138 0.86 16.36 16.87
N ASN A 139 1.98 17.08 16.74
CA ASN A 139 2.03 18.53 16.90
C ASN A 139 1.69 19.34 15.62
N HIS A 140 1.31 18.69 14.51
CA HIS A 140 1.13 19.30 13.21
C HIS A 140 -0.16 18.84 12.50
N ASP A 141 -0.55 19.51 11.40
CA ASP A 141 -1.71 19.11 10.60
C ASP A 141 -1.35 17.83 9.79
N GLU A 142 -2.16 16.79 9.92
CA GLU A 142 -1.99 15.49 9.26
C GLU A 142 -2.99 15.33 8.10
N LYS A 143 -2.53 14.79 6.97
CA LYS A 143 -3.37 14.27 5.89
C LYS A 143 -3.26 12.76 5.88
N ILE A 144 -4.37 12.06 6.12
CA ILE A 144 -4.42 10.59 6.10
C ILE A 144 -5.19 10.14 4.85
N GLY A 145 -4.59 9.23 4.08
CA GLY A 145 -5.16 8.66 2.87
C GLY A 145 -5.38 7.17 3.01
N GLN A 146 -6.52 6.68 2.52
CA GLN A 146 -6.88 5.27 2.46
C GLN A 146 -6.62 4.71 1.06
N PHE A 147 -5.95 3.56 0.98
CA PHE A 147 -5.54 2.92 -0.26
C PHE A 147 -6.11 1.51 -0.35
N LEU A 148 -6.97 1.23 -1.33
CA LEU A 148 -7.57 -0.09 -1.51
C LEU A 148 -6.74 -0.99 -2.45
N ASN A 149 -6.81 -2.30 -2.20
CA ASN A 149 -6.18 -3.40 -2.96
C ASN A 149 -4.64 -3.45 -2.88
N GLY A 150 -4.02 -2.89 -1.84
CA GLY A 150 -2.62 -3.13 -1.44
C GLY A 150 -1.51 -2.70 -2.43
N GLY A 151 -1.84 -2.30 -3.66
CA GLY A 151 -0.85 -2.20 -4.75
C GLY A 151 -0.87 -0.86 -5.49
N SER A 152 0.30 -0.21 -5.53
CA SER A 152 0.75 0.75 -6.56
C SER A 152 -0.15 1.97 -6.87
N THR A 153 -1.12 2.30 -6.01
CA THR A 153 -1.87 3.55 -6.13
C THR A 153 -1.19 4.63 -5.30
N THR A 154 -0.63 5.65 -5.96
CA THR A 154 -0.18 6.89 -5.29
C THR A 154 -1.33 7.86 -5.02
N GLN A 155 -2.56 7.46 -5.35
CA GLN A 155 -3.78 8.22 -5.13
C GLN A 155 -4.68 7.42 -4.19
N PRO A 156 -4.99 7.93 -2.99
CA PRO A 156 -5.92 7.28 -2.08
C PRO A 156 -7.35 7.31 -2.65
N THR A 157 -8.16 6.34 -2.24
CA THR A 157 -9.58 6.25 -2.55
C THR A 157 -10.43 7.14 -1.65
N ALA A 158 -9.93 7.48 -0.46
CA ALA A 158 -10.53 8.41 0.49
C ALA A 158 -9.43 9.17 1.25
N GLU A 159 -9.68 10.43 1.59
CA GLU A 159 -8.75 11.28 2.37
C GLU A 159 -9.47 11.99 3.51
N ILE A 160 -8.78 12.16 4.63
CA ILE A 160 -9.16 13.09 5.70
C ILE A 160 -8.00 14.04 6.02
N ASP A 161 -8.34 15.25 6.45
CA ASP A 161 -7.39 16.25 6.92
C ASP A 161 -7.70 16.59 8.39
N LEU A 162 -6.73 16.37 9.27
CA LEU A 162 -6.87 16.44 10.72
C LEU A 162 -5.86 17.42 11.32
N LYS A 163 -6.35 18.38 12.10
CA LYS A 163 -5.51 19.24 12.95
C LYS A 163 -5.07 18.50 14.22
N PRO A 164 -4.04 18.97 14.94
CA PRO A 164 -3.66 18.44 16.25
C PRO A 164 -4.85 18.28 17.20
N GLY A 165 -5.07 17.06 17.70
CA GLY A 165 -6.20 16.70 18.57
C GLY A 165 -7.55 16.58 17.88
N GLN A 166 -7.61 16.61 16.55
CA GLN A 166 -8.83 16.40 15.78
C GLN A 166 -9.00 14.92 15.40
N THR A 167 -10.23 14.44 15.51
CA THR A 167 -10.62 13.10 15.09
C THR A 167 -11.38 13.14 13.76
N GLY A 168 -11.15 12.14 12.90
CA GLY A 168 -11.95 11.86 11.71
C GLY A 168 -12.20 10.36 11.50
N THR A 169 -12.82 9.99 10.39
CA THR A 169 -13.26 8.61 10.13
C THR A 169 -13.15 8.22 8.65
N LEU A 170 -12.29 7.25 8.36
CA LEU A 170 -12.21 6.56 7.07
C LEU A 170 -13.11 5.31 7.10
N LYS A 171 -13.60 4.85 5.93
CA LYS A 171 -14.57 3.74 5.83
C LYS A 171 -14.36 2.89 4.59
N TYR A 172 -14.54 1.58 4.75
CA TYR A 172 -14.36 0.58 3.70
C TYR A 172 -15.44 -0.50 3.72
N GLU A 173 -15.67 -1.12 2.56
CA GLU A 173 -16.69 -2.16 2.37
C GLU A 173 -16.20 -3.55 2.80
N ASN A 174 -17.14 -4.46 3.06
CA ASN A 174 -16.80 -5.88 3.24
C ASN A 174 -16.22 -6.47 1.95
N GLY A 175 -15.21 -7.33 2.10
CA GLY A 175 -14.46 -7.90 0.98
C GLY A 175 -13.38 -6.97 0.41
N GLN A 176 -13.09 -5.83 1.06
CA GLN A 176 -11.98 -4.95 0.72
C GLN A 176 -10.82 -5.11 1.70
N GLY A 177 -9.60 -4.94 1.18
CA GLY A 177 -8.40 -4.71 2.00
C GLY A 177 -7.56 -3.57 1.44
N GLY A 178 -6.65 -3.07 2.25
CA GLY A 178 -5.95 -1.82 1.98
C GLY A 178 -5.08 -1.37 3.13
N TYR A 179 -4.68 -0.10 3.10
CA TYR A 179 -4.02 0.54 4.23
C TYR A 179 -4.37 2.02 4.33
N ASP A 180 -4.32 2.56 5.54
CA ASP A 180 -4.33 3.99 5.83
C ASP A 180 -2.89 4.47 6.10
N ALA A 181 -2.48 5.60 5.51
CA ALA A 181 -1.13 6.17 5.66
C ALA A 181 -1.14 7.71 5.73
N GLU A 182 -0.14 8.29 6.40
CA GLU A 182 0.04 9.75 6.52
C GLU A 182 0.90 10.31 5.38
N ALA A 183 0.53 11.47 4.84
CA ALA A 183 1.27 12.17 3.79
C ALA A 183 2.49 12.96 4.30
N ASP A 184 3.43 13.27 3.41
CA ASP A 184 4.52 14.21 3.67
C ASP A 184 4.02 15.67 3.82
N SER A 185 4.90 16.59 4.25
CA SER A 185 4.52 17.99 4.51
C SER A 185 4.09 18.78 3.26
N SER A 186 4.19 18.18 2.08
CA SER A 186 3.75 18.73 0.80
C SER A 186 2.45 18.07 0.31
N GLY A 187 1.89 17.14 1.09
CA GLY A 187 0.67 16.39 0.78
C GLY A 187 0.89 15.15 -0.09
N ASN A 188 2.11 14.65 -0.26
CA ASN A 188 2.36 13.44 -1.04
C ASN A 188 2.48 12.21 -0.12
N PHE A 189 1.79 11.13 -0.48
CA PHE A 189 1.97 9.84 0.19
C PHE A 189 3.26 9.18 -0.29
N GLN A 190 4.16 8.92 0.65
CA GLN A 190 5.46 8.31 0.38
C GLN A 190 5.37 6.79 0.49
N SER A 191 6.09 6.06 -0.36
CA SER A 191 6.12 4.59 -0.28
C SER A 191 6.68 4.08 1.05
N THR A 192 7.51 4.89 1.72
CA THR A 192 8.14 4.63 3.02
C THR A 192 7.32 5.15 4.22
N ALA A 193 6.03 5.39 4.03
CA ALA A 193 5.14 5.79 5.12
C ALA A 193 4.77 4.60 6.02
N SER A 194 4.47 4.88 7.29
CA SER A 194 3.81 3.96 8.21
C SER A 194 2.47 3.53 7.64
N ARG A 195 2.06 2.28 7.86
CA ARG A 195 0.76 1.76 7.42
C ARG A 195 -0.05 1.22 8.58
N LEU A 196 -1.33 1.58 8.62
CA LEU A 196 -2.39 0.80 9.27
C LEU A 196 -3.01 -0.08 8.18
N GLU A 197 -2.65 -1.35 8.12
CA GLU A 197 -3.15 -2.29 7.11
C GLU A 197 -4.48 -2.90 7.60
N PHE A 198 -5.43 -3.10 6.70
CA PHE A 198 -6.76 -3.62 7.02
C PHE A 198 -7.29 -4.57 5.94
N TYR A 199 -8.11 -5.53 6.35
CA TYR A 199 -8.87 -6.40 5.45
C TYR A 199 -10.17 -6.88 6.09
N ALA A 200 -11.31 -6.50 5.52
CA ALA A 200 -12.62 -7.08 5.84
C ALA A 200 -12.91 -8.28 4.91
N ASP A 201 -13.21 -9.44 5.48
CA ASP A 201 -13.81 -10.54 4.72
C ASP A 201 -15.24 -10.20 4.24
N ALA A 202 -15.85 -11.07 3.43
CA ALA A 202 -17.20 -10.83 2.90
C ALA A 202 -18.31 -10.78 3.97
N LYS A 203 -18.02 -11.13 5.22
CA LYS A 203 -18.92 -11.09 6.38
C LYS A 203 -18.61 -9.92 7.33
N GLY A 204 -17.56 -9.14 7.06
CA GLY A 204 -17.09 -8.07 7.95
C GLY A 204 -16.34 -8.62 9.17
N VAL A 205 -15.60 -9.72 8.99
CA VAL A 205 -14.53 -10.14 9.90
C VAL A 205 -13.25 -9.47 9.44
N ASN A 206 -12.66 -8.64 10.30
CA ASN A 206 -11.48 -7.84 10.01
C ASN A 206 -10.18 -8.52 10.42
N ASN A 207 -9.13 -8.19 9.67
CA ASN A 207 -7.74 -8.51 9.94
C ASN A 207 -6.96 -7.19 9.80
N ASP A 208 -6.75 -6.50 10.91
CA ASP A 208 -6.10 -5.18 10.92
C ASP A 208 -4.75 -5.25 11.66
N ASP A 209 -3.74 -4.52 11.20
CA ASP A 209 -2.42 -4.48 11.79
C ASP A 209 -1.66 -3.17 11.50
N VAL A 210 -0.49 -3.01 12.12
CA VAL A 210 0.38 -1.84 11.92
C VAL A 210 1.72 -2.32 11.37
N SER A 211 2.14 -1.73 10.25
CA SER A 211 3.36 -2.08 9.55
C SER A 211 4.28 -0.85 9.39
N TYR A 212 5.55 -1.07 9.77
CA TYR A 212 6.67 -0.16 9.60
C TYR A 212 7.76 -0.77 8.69
N ILE A 213 7.45 -1.87 7.98
CA ILE A 213 8.37 -2.59 7.07
C ILE A 213 8.91 -1.66 5.97
N ASP A 214 8.07 -0.77 5.43
CA ASP A 214 8.47 0.19 4.41
C ASP A 214 9.14 1.45 4.98
N GLY A 215 8.83 1.79 6.23
CA GLY A 215 9.33 2.96 6.95
C GLY A 215 8.33 3.47 7.98
N ARG A 216 8.75 4.48 8.75
CA ARG A 216 7.94 5.04 9.84
C ARG A 216 8.01 6.57 9.85
N ASN A 217 7.01 7.23 9.27
CA ASN A 217 6.82 8.69 9.29
C ASN A 217 5.81 9.16 10.35
N ALA A 218 4.89 8.27 10.75
CA ALA A 218 3.98 8.45 11.87
C ALA A 218 4.15 7.32 12.90
N SER A 219 3.94 7.61 14.18
CA SER A 219 3.51 6.58 15.14
C SER A 219 2.04 6.26 14.88
N ILE A 220 1.69 4.97 14.88
CA ILE A 220 0.32 4.50 14.67
C ILE A 220 0.00 3.51 15.78
N LYS A 221 -1.11 3.72 16.48
CA LYS A 221 -1.69 2.73 17.40
C LYS A 221 -3.15 2.53 17.08
N VAL A 222 -3.60 1.28 16.92
CA VAL A 222 -4.99 0.93 16.64
C VAL A 222 -5.58 0.04 17.75
N SER A 223 -6.89 0.11 17.93
CA SER A 223 -7.65 -0.57 18.99
C SER A 223 -9.03 -0.99 18.48
N ASP A 224 -9.43 -2.23 18.79
CA ASP A 224 -10.76 -2.80 18.49
C ASP A 224 -11.86 -2.33 19.45
N GLY A 225 -11.49 -1.65 20.54
CA GLY A 225 -12.39 -1.25 21.63
C GLY A 225 -12.84 -2.39 22.55
N ASN A 226 -12.49 -3.64 22.23
CA ASN A 226 -12.83 -4.86 22.96
C ASN A 226 -11.62 -5.47 23.71
N GLY A 227 -10.41 -4.92 23.51
CA GLY A 227 -9.21 -5.22 24.28
C GLY A 227 -8.01 -5.67 23.45
N LYS A 228 -8.14 -5.77 22.11
CA LYS A 228 -7.00 -5.93 21.21
C LYS A 228 -6.45 -4.56 20.79
N THR A 229 -5.14 -4.49 20.63
CA THR A 229 -4.45 -3.31 20.10
C THR A 229 -3.24 -3.73 19.30
N ALA A 230 -2.95 -3.02 18.20
CA ALA A 230 -1.69 -3.10 17.47
C ALA A 230 -1.03 -1.71 17.41
N GLY A 231 0.25 -1.67 17.04
CA GLY A 231 1.03 -0.45 16.95
C GLY A 231 1.54 0.12 18.29
N ASP A 232 1.92 1.39 18.24
CA ASP A 232 2.54 2.12 19.34
C ASP A 232 2.31 3.64 19.24
N SER A 233 2.60 4.39 20.30
CA SER A 233 2.41 5.86 20.36
C SER A 233 3.71 6.60 20.74
N GLN A 234 4.87 6.05 20.39
CA GLN A 234 6.18 6.62 20.73
C GLN A 234 6.74 7.44 19.57
N SER A 235 7.10 8.69 19.84
CA SER A 235 8.01 9.44 18.97
C SER A 235 9.45 9.07 19.29
N ILE A 236 10.11 8.41 18.34
CA ILE A 236 11.47 7.85 18.43
C ILE A 236 12.37 8.34 17.28
N ALA A 237 11.85 8.93 16.20
CA ALA A 237 12.61 9.29 15.01
C ALA A 237 13.67 10.40 15.27
N SER A 238 13.51 11.18 16.33
CA SER A 238 14.48 12.20 16.76
C SER A 238 15.80 11.63 17.32
N ASP A 239 15.77 10.40 17.84
CA ASP A 239 16.90 9.67 18.44
C ASP A 239 17.54 8.66 17.47
N ALA A 240 16.98 8.50 16.27
CA ALA A 240 17.40 7.47 15.31
C ALA A 240 18.77 7.78 14.67
N PRO A 241 19.54 6.75 14.25
CA PRO A 241 20.80 6.93 13.54
C PRO A 241 20.64 7.80 12.30
N SER A 242 21.52 8.78 12.09
CA SER A 242 21.35 9.77 11.02
C SER A 242 21.38 9.21 9.61
N ASN A 243 21.91 7.99 9.41
CA ASN A 243 21.88 7.26 8.14
C ASN A 243 20.54 6.54 7.92
N ALA A 244 19.84 6.18 8.99
CA ALA A 244 18.54 5.50 8.99
C ALA A 244 17.33 6.47 9.04
N VAL A 245 17.55 7.77 8.80
CA VAL A 245 16.53 8.82 8.84
C VAL A 245 16.55 9.65 7.57
N THR A 246 15.40 9.74 6.90
CA THR A 246 15.13 10.78 5.90
C THR A 246 14.27 11.88 6.49
N LYS A 247 14.19 13.04 5.82
CA LYS A 247 13.37 14.17 6.26
C LYS A 247 12.62 14.80 5.10
N ASP A 248 11.36 15.17 5.33
CA ASP A 248 10.55 15.93 4.38
C ASP A 248 10.92 17.43 4.33
N ALA A 249 10.20 18.21 3.52
CA ALA A 249 10.46 19.63 3.33
C ALA A 249 10.21 20.49 4.58
N ALA A 250 9.37 20.03 5.52
CA ALA A 250 9.20 20.66 6.84
C ALA A 250 10.21 20.14 7.88
N GLY A 251 11.01 19.13 7.53
CA GLY A 251 12.00 18.52 8.42
C GLY A 251 11.44 17.40 9.30
N ARG A 252 10.20 16.95 9.06
CA ARG A 252 9.60 15.79 9.74
C ARG A 252 10.34 14.54 9.32
N ALA A 253 10.60 13.65 10.27
CA ALA A 253 11.52 12.55 10.11
C ALA A 253 10.80 11.25 9.76
N THR A 254 11.39 10.47 8.86
CA THR A 254 10.96 9.11 8.54
C THR A 254 12.11 8.17 8.85
N VAL A 255 11.89 7.21 9.76
CA VAL A 255 12.85 6.12 9.99
C VAL A 255 12.72 5.14 8.83
N THR A 256 13.84 4.71 8.24
CA THR A 256 13.83 3.77 7.12
C THR A 256 13.40 2.38 7.58
N GLY A 257 12.48 1.75 6.85
CA GLY A 257 12.01 0.39 7.12
C GLY A 257 13.02 -0.68 6.73
N TRP A 258 12.68 -1.95 7.00
CA TRP A 258 13.51 -3.11 6.71
C TRP A 258 12.70 -4.22 6.04
N TYR A 259 12.92 -4.43 4.74
CA TYR A 259 12.44 -5.59 3.98
C TYR A 259 13.57 -6.46 3.39
N ASP A 260 13.23 -7.60 2.78
CA ASP A 260 14.19 -8.52 2.17
C ASP A 260 15.01 -7.89 1.04
N GLY A 261 16.34 -7.89 1.19
CA GLY A 261 17.26 -7.20 0.26
C GLY A 261 17.56 -5.73 0.62
N SER A 262 17.09 -5.24 1.77
CA SER A 262 17.40 -3.91 2.30
C SER A 262 18.88 -3.54 2.30
N THR A 263 19.15 -2.25 2.11
CA THR A 263 20.48 -1.64 2.31
C THR A 263 20.91 -1.72 3.78
N GLN A 264 22.16 -1.35 4.09
CA GLN A 264 22.59 -1.32 5.49
C GLN A 264 21.83 -0.26 6.30
N ASP A 265 21.64 0.93 5.73
CA ASP A 265 20.92 2.03 6.40
C ASP A 265 19.48 1.64 6.79
N MET A 266 18.79 0.93 5.89
CA MET A 266 17.46 0.38 6.13
C MET A 266 17.44 -0.65 7.27
N LYS A 267 18.42 -1.56 7.30
CA LYS A 267 18.59 -2.53 8.40
C LYS A 267 18.91 -1.84 9.72
N ASP A 268 19.73 -0.80 9.71
CA ASP A 268 20.03 0.01 10.89
C ASP A 268 18.76 0.71 11.40
N GLY A 269 17.86 1.15 10.50
CA GLY A 269 16.56 1.73 10.84
C GLY A 269 15.56 0.73 11.43
N GLY A 270 15.38 -0.43 10.81
CA GLY A 270 14.54 -1.48 11.38
C GLY A 270 15.07 -1.98 12.73
N ALA A 271 16.37 -2.28 12.85
CA ALA A 271 16.99 -2.67 14.12
C ALA A 271 16.87 -1.58 15.20
N TYR A 272 16.92 -0.30 14.81
CA TYR A 272 16.62 0.81 15.71
C TYR A 272 15.16 0.76 16.20
N MET A 273 14.18 0.56 15.30
CA MET A 273 12.77 0.44 15.66
C MET A 273 12.52 -0.76 16.59
N GLU A 274 13.07 -1.94 16.28
CA GLU A 274 13.00 -3.12 17.17
C GLU A 274 13.55 -2.82 18.58
N SER A 275 14.67 -2.09 18.67
CA SER A 275 15.30 -1.75 19.95
C SER A 275 14.49 -0.79 20.83
N LYS A 276 13.55 -0.04 20.24
CA LYS A 276 12.71 0.96 20.91
C LYS A 276 11.29 0.45 21.17
N LEU A 277 10.71 -0.25 20.20
CA LEU A 277 9.32 -0.66 20.17
C LEU A 277 9.11 -2.14 20.56
N GLY A 278 10.15 -2.97 20.40
CA GLY A 278 10.03 -4.43 20.44
C GLY A 278 9.43 -5.01 19.15
N THR A 279 9.21 -6.33 19.14
CA THR A 279 8.80 -7.11 17.95
C THR A 279 7.44 -7.78 18.16
N GLY A 280 6.51 -7.11 18.86
CA GLY A 280 5.28 -7.73 19.37
C GLY A 280 3.97 -7.02 19.04
N ASN A 281 4.02 -5.75 18.64
CA ASN A 281 2.81 -4.93 18.42
C ASN A 281 2.67 -4.40 16.98
N ALA A 282 3.76 -4.31 16.22
CA ALA A 282 3.77 -3.85 14.82
C ALA A 282 4.80 -4.65 14.04
N TYR A 283 4.56 -4.84 12.73
CA TYR A 283 5.53 -5.45 11.83
C TYR A 283 6.68 -4.48 11.56
N ILE A 284 7.91 -4.92 11.82
CA ILE A 284 9.14 -4.19 11.54
C ILE A 284 9.97 -4.95 10.48
N HIS A 285 9.85 -6.28 10.43
CA HIS A 285 10.48 -7.16 9.44
C HIS A 285 9.45 -8.07 8.76
N PRO A 286 9.60 -8.41 7.45
CA PRO A 286 8.86 -9.48 6.78
C PRO A 286 8.94 -10.89 7.40
N ASP A 287 9.69 -11.07 8.50
CA ASP A 287 9.91 -12.36 9.20
C ASP A 287 9.21 -12.39 10.57
N ASP A 288 8.57 -11.30 10.97
CA ASP A 288 7.85 -11.18 12.23
C ASP A 288 6.66 -12.17 12.31
N ASP A 289 6.06 -12.48 11.16
CA ASP A 289 5.06 -13.55 10.99
C ASP A 289 5.59 -14.94 11.41
N ARG A 290 6.85 -15.23 11.06
CA ARG A 290 7.56 -16.49 11.34
C ARG A 290 8.09 -16.58 12.77
N ASN A 291 8.24 -15.45 13.46
CA ASN A 291 8.73 -15.39 14.84
C ASN A 291 7.62 -15.56 15.89
N ALA A 292 6.34 -15.46 15.52
CA ALA A 292 5.21 -15.61 16.43
C ALA A 292 4.91 -17.08 16.79
N THR A 293 5.31 -17.52 17.99
CA THR A 293 5.19 -18.93 18.43
C THR A 293 3.76 -19.41 18.75
N SER A 294 2.77 -18.52 18.80
CA SER A 294 1.33 -18.85 18.80
C SER A 294 0.50 -17.58 18.66
N SER A 295 -0.41 -17.52 17.68
CA SER A 295 -1.23 -16.36 17.28
C SER A 295 -0.43 -15.06 17.11
N ASN A 296 -0.25 -14.58 15.87
CA ASN A 296 0.53 -13.37 15.63
C ASN A 296 -0.01 -12.19 16.47
N PRO A 297 0.73 -11.71 17.49
CA PRO A 297 0.25 -10.66 18.38
C PRO A 297 0.20 -9.28 17.70
N MET A 298 0.87 -9.15 16.55
CA MET A 298 0.95 -7.92 15.75
C MET A 298 -0.29 -7.72 14.87
N THR A 299 -1.16 -8.73 14.74
CA THR A 299 -2.39 -8.67 13.95
C THR A 299 -3.62 -8.77 14.84
N MET A 300 -4.58 -7.86 14.68
CA MET A 300 -5.95 -8.00 15.19
C MET A 300 -6.75 -8.97 14.31
N ALA A 301 -6.17 -10.12 14.00
CA ALA A 301 -6.72 -11.09 13.06
C ALA A 301 -8.04 -11.70 13.55
N GLN A 302 -8.91 -12.01 12.59
CA GLN A 302 -10.20 -12.68 12.78
C GLN A 302 -11.06 -11.98 13.83
N ASP A 303 -11.06 -10.65 13.78
CA ASP A 303 -11.83 -9.80 14.67
C ASP A 303 -13.21 -9.50 14.08
N THR A 304 -14.25 -9.62 14.89
CA THR A 304 -15.63 -9.31 14.47
C THR A 304 -15.98 -7.85 14.67
N SER A 305 -15.05 -7.04 15.18
CA SER A 305 -15.19 -5.60 15.30
C SER A 305 -15.19 -4.95 13.91
N GLN A 306 -16.13 -4.05 13.65
CA GLN A 306 -16.21 -3.26 12.40
C GLN A 306 -15.84 -1.79 12.64
N HIS A 307 -15.51 -1.43 13.89
CA HIS A 307 -15.26 -0.07 14.32
C HIS A 307 -13.97 0.00 15.12
N TYR A 308 -12.91 0.46 14.47
CA TYR A 308 -11.60 0.66 15.07
C TYR A 308 -11.41 2.12 15.47
N THR A 309 -10.61 2.33 16.51
CA THR A 309 -10.05 3.64 16.84
C THR A 309 -8.54 3.59 16.65
N ALA A 310 -7.98 4.58 15.96
CA ALA A 310 -6.54 4.72 15.80
C ALA A 310 -6.05 6.10 16.26
N ASP A 311 -4.86 6.13 16.83
CA ASP A 311 -4.09 7.34 17.09
C ASP A 311 -2.95 7.38 16.06
N PHE A 312 -2.88 8.44 15.25
CA PHE A 312 -1.73 8.76 14.40
C PHE A 312 -0.95 9.89 15.11
N GLY A 313 0.38 9.89 15.04
CA GLY A 313 1.20 10.86 15.79
C GLY A 313 2.63 10.97 15.29
N ASP A 314 3.42 11.83 15.95
CA ASP A 314 4.84 12.04 15.59
C ASP A 314 5.63 10.72 15.67
N ALA A 315 6.49 10.46 14.67
CA ALA A 315 7.37 9.28 14.62
C ALA A 315 8.58 9.36 15.53
#